data_AF-A0AAV7H8K8-F1
#
_entry.id   AF-A0AAV7H8K8-F1
#
_cell.length_a   1.000
_cell.length_b   1.000
_cell.length_c   1.000
_cell.angle_alpha   90.00
_cell.angle_beta   90.00
_cell.angle_gamma   90.00
#
_symmetry.space_group_name_H-M   'P 1'
#
loop_
_entity.id
_entity.type
_entity.pdbx_description
1 polymer ?
#
loop_
_entity_poly.entity_id
_entity_poly.type
_entity_poly.pdbx_seq_one_letter_code
_entity_poly.pdbx_strand_id
1 'polypeptide(L)'
;MHSSIVDLTGDPLVDIEIGLGLGDTGSKTVKEGGTVVGITYPVSPPGFSFVLTSDGAILTKLNPFLESGKIKPINDPKGPFPFSKVVDAFSHLETGRAIGKVVIYPIP
;
A
#
# COMPACT_ATOMS: atom_id res chain seq x y z
N MET A 1 -9.07 3.73 11.25
CA MET A 1 -9.77 2.85 10.30
C MET A 1 -9.14 1.47 10.45
N HIS A 2 -9.89 0.47 10.93
CA HIS A 2 -9.47 -0.93 10.85
C HIS A 2 -9.75 -1.39 9.41
N SER A 3 -8.72 -1.66 8.63
CA SER A 3 -8.86 -2.28 7.33
C SER A 3 -8.35 -3.72 7.42
N SER A 4 -9.27 -4.67 7.54
CA SER A 4 -8.96 -6.08 7.33
C SER A 4 -8.82 -6.32 5.82
N ILE A 5 -7.63 -6.71 5.37
CA ILE A 5 -7.40 -7.11 3.98
C ILE A 5 -7.61 -8.63 3.92
N VAL A 6 -8.64 -9.05 3.18
CA VAL A 6 -8.89 -10.47 2.85
C VAL A 6 -8.05 -10.78 1.61
N ASP A 7 -7.27 -11.86 1.66
CA ASP A 7 -6.51 -12.37 0.51
C ASP A 7 -7.46 -12.73 -0.65
N LEU A 8 -7.05 -12.42 -1.88
CA LEU A 8 -7.76 -12.66 -3.14
C LEU A 8 -7.85 -14.16 -3.51
N THR A 9 -7.31 -15.05 -2.68
CA THR A 9 -7.21 -16.50 -2.93
C THR A 9 -8.26 -17.35 -2.21
N GLY A 10 -8.96 -16.82 -1.20
CA GLY A 10 -10.00 -17.56 -0.47
C GLY A 10 -9.50 -18.67 0.46
N ASP A 11 -8.18 -18.78 0.68
CA ASP A 11 -7.59 -19.71 1.64
C ASP A 11 -7.58 -19.12 3.08
N PRO A 12 -7.58 -19.97 4.13
CA PRO A 12 -7.58 -19.52 5.52
C PRO A 12 -6.26 -18.82 5.90
N LEU A 13 -6.25 -17.50 5.66
CA LEU A 13 -5.59 -16.39 6.36
C LEU A 13 -4.24 -16.68 7.05
N VAL A 14 -3.15 -16.36 6.33
CA VAL A 14 -2.05 -15.61 6.95
C VAL A 14 -2.55 -14.16 7.05
N ASP A 15 -3.09 -13.77 8.21
CA ASP A 15 -3.59 -12.41 8.43
C ASP A 15 -2.41 -11.40 8.33
N ILE A 16 -2.22 -10.76 7.17
CA ILE A 16 -1.23 -9.70 6.98
C ILE A 16 -1.92 -8.35 7.23
N GLU A 17 -1.66 -7.74 8.38
CA GLU A 17 -2.10 -6.37 8.67
C GLU A 17 -1.08 -5.36 8.12
N ILE A 18 -1.42 -4.68 7.02
CA ILE A 18 -0.63 -3.57 6.47
C ILE A 18 -1.22 -2.25 6.96
N GLY A 19 -0.72 -1.76 8.09
CA GLY A 19 -1.15 -0.48 8.68
C GLY A 19 -0.11 0.63 8.53
N LEU A 20 -0.58 1.86 8.32
CA LEU A 20 0.19 3.06 8.65
C LEU A 20 0.23 3.19 10.17
N GLY A 21 1.42 3.11 10.77
CA GLY A 21 1.56 3.26 12.23
C GLY A 21 0.95 2.09 13.01
N LEU A 22 1.33 0.86 12.68
CA LEU A 22 0.86 -0.36 13.36
C LEU A 22 1.09 -0.37 14.87
N GLY A 23 2.08 0.39 15.36
CA GLY A 23 2.34 0.63 16.78
C GLY A 23 2.18 -0.64 17.63
N ASP A 24 1.53 -0.48 18.78
CA ASP A 24 1.24 -1.57 19.73
C ASP A 24 -0.08 -2.32 19.43
N THR A 25 -0.78 -1.97 18.36
CA THR A 25 -2.11 -2.53 18.05
C THR A 25 -2.04 -3.74 17.14
N GLY A 26 -1.08 -3.80 16.20
CA GLY A 26 -0.99 -4.92 15.24
C GLY A 26 -0.72 -6.29 15.87
N SER A 27 -0.06 -6.35 17.02
CA SER A 27 0.15 -7.62 17.74
C SER A 27 -1.07 -8.09 18.54
N LYS A 28 -2.07 -7.23 18.78
CA LYS A 28 -3.27 -7.54 19.56
C LYS A 28 -4.41 -8.11 18.71
N THR A 29 -4.29 -7.99 17.39
CA THR A 29 -5.29 -8.36 16.39
C THR A 29 -4.94 -9.63 15.62
N VAL A 30 -3.67 -10.05 15.67
CA VAL A 30 -3.19 -11.25 14.98
C VAL A 30 -3.59 -12.53 15.73
N LYS A 31 -4.09 -13.52 14.99
CA LYS A 31 -4.41 -14.86 15.55
C LYS A 31 -3.12 -15.62 15.88
N GLU A 32 -3.26 -16.65 16.71
CA GLU A 32 -2.18 -17.59 16.99
C GLU A 32 -1.61 -18.18 15.68
N GLY A 33 -0.30 -18.12 15.50
CA GLY A 33 0.40 -18.53 14.27
C GLY A 33 0.43 -17.50 13.14
N GLY A 34 -0.26 -16.36 13.27
CA GLY A 34 -0.21 -15.27 12.30
C GLY A 34 1.06 -14.42 12.37
N THR A 35 1.31 -13.61 11.34
CA THR A 35 2.53 -12.79 11.21
C THR A 35 2.18 -11.33 10.98
N VAL A 36 2.77 -10.44 11.79
CA VAL A 36 2.64 -8.99 11.61
C VAL A 36 3.79 -8.48 10.73
N VAL A 37 3.46 -7.87 9.59
CA VAL A 37 4.45 -7.29 8.66
C VAL A 37 4.16 -5.80 8.48
N GLY A 38 5.08 -4.95 8.94
CA GLY A 38 4.96 -3.50 8.79
C GLY A 38 5.79 -2.95 7.63
N ILE A 39 5.24 -1.99 6.90
CA ILE A 39 5.96 -1.20 5.87
C ILE A 39 6.31 0.21 6.36
N THR A 40 5.97 0.51 7.62
CA THR A 40 6.32 1.73 8.34
C THR A 40 6.92 1.37 9.70
N TYR A 41 7.74 2.25 10.27
CA TYR A 41 8.39 2.06 11.57
C TYR A 41 7.75 2.95 12.65
N PRO A 42 7.78 2.53 13.93
CA PRO A 42 8.26 1.24 14.44
C PRO A 42 7.22 0.11 14.34
N VAL A 43 7.69 -1.15 14.39
CA VAL A 43 6.86 -2.36 14.45
C VAL A 43 7.15 -3.09 15.77
N SER A 44 6.11 -3.36 16.56
CA SER A 44 6.25 -4.08 17.83
C SER A 44 6.33 -5.61 17.61
N PRO A 45 7.20 -6.34 18.34
CA PRO A 45 7.25 -7.80 18.30
C PRO A 45 5.87 -8.44 18.60
N PRO A 46 5.53 -9.60 17.99
CA PRO A 46 6.39 -10.44 17.13
C PRO A 46 6.51 -9.95 15.67
N GLY A 47 6.02 -8.75 15.34
CA GLY A 47 6.11 -8.22 13.98
C GLY A 47 7.51 -7.82 13.55
N PHE A 48 7.70 -7.74 12.23
CA PHE A 48 8.93 -7.24 11.62
C PHE A 48 8.63 -6.24 10.51
N SER A 49 9.64 -5.43 10.18
CA SER A 49 9.55 -4.45 9.11
C SER A 49 10.04 -5.02 7.79
N PHE A 50 9.26 -4.82 6.74
CA PHE A 50 9.59 -5.21 5.40
C PHE A 50 9.84 -3.97 4.53
N VAL A 51 11.01 -3.92 3.92
CA VAL A 51 11.37 -2.91 2.91
C VAL A 51 11.35 -3.61 1.56
N LEU A 52 10.47 -3.18 0.66
CA LEU A 52 10.35 -3.74 -0.67
C LEU A 52 11.58 -3.38 -1.52
N THR A 53 12.24 -4.40 -2.07
CA THR A 53 13.18 -4.21 -3.20
C THR A 53 12.38 -4.13 -4.49
N SER A 54 12.57 -3.06 -5.27
CA SER A 54 11.92 -2.91 -6.57
C SER A 54 12.48 -3.92 -7.56
N ASP A 55 11.61 -4.70 -8.20
CA ASP A 55 11.96 -5.72 -9.19
C ASP A 55 10.96 -5.72 -10.36
N GLY A 56 11.47 -5.50 -11.58
CA GLY A 56 10.66 -5.52 -12.80
C GLY A 56 10.02 -6.88 -13.09
N ALA A 57 10.61 -7.99 -12.63
CA ALA A 57 10.04 -9.32 -12.82
C ALA A 57 8.69 -9.49 -12.10
N ILE A 58 8.47 -8.77 -11.00
CA ILE A 58 7.16 -8.74 -10.31
C ILE A 58 6.11 -8.04 -11.20
N LEU A 59 6.46 -6.94 -11.86
CA LEU A 59 5.55 -6.27 -12.80
C LEU A 59 5.19 -7.16 -13.99
N THR A 60 6.16 -7.91 -14.53
CA THR A 60 5.90 -8.90 -15.59
C THR A 60 4.91 -9.97 -15.14
N LYS A 61 5.02 -10.47 -13.90
CA LYS A 61 4.06 -11.43 -13.32
C LYS A 61 2.66 -10.83 -13.16
N LEU A 62 2.55 -9.54 -12.85
CA LEU A 62 1.28 -8.84 -12.69
C LEU A 62 0.61 -8.46 -14.02
N ASN A 63 1.36 -8.40 -15.13
CA ASN A 63 0.89 -7.89 -16.41
C ASN A 63 -0.43 -8.53 -16.92
N PRO A 64 -0.64 -9.86 -16.88
CA PRO A 64 -1.90 -10.46 -17.33
C PRO A 64 -3.14 -9.96 -16.57
N PHE A 65 -2.98 -9.58 -15.31
CA PHE A 65 -4.07 -9.05 -14.47
C PHE A 65 -4.36 -7.58 -14.76
N LEU A 66 -3.33 -6.82 -15.12
CA LEU A 66 -3.45 -5.42 -15.55
C LEU A 66 -4.14 -5.35 -16.91
N GLU A 67 -3.69 -6.17 -17.88
CA GLU A 67 -4.26 -6.23 -19.23
C GLU A 67 -5.71 -6.72 -19.23
N SER A 68 -6.03 -7.72 -18.39
CA SER A 68 -7.42 -8.18 -18.23
C SER A 68 -8.30 -7.24 -17.39
N GLY A 69 -7.73 -6.20 -16.78
CA GLY A 69 -8.44 -5.26 -15.92
C GLY A 69 -8.92 -5.83 -14.58
N LYS A 70 -8.46 -7.03 -14.20
CA LYS A 70 -8.69 -7.63 -12.87
C LYS A 70 -8.01 -6.80 -11.78
N ILE A 71 -6.84 -6.24 -12.09
CA ILE A 71 -6.17 -5.24 -11.27
C ILE A 71 -6.23 -3.92 -12.02
N LYS A 72 -6.69 -2.87 -11.34
CA LYS A 72 -6.76 -1.52 -11.90
C LYS A 72 -5.95 -0.55 -11.07
N PRO A 73 -5.22 0.39 -11.69
CA PRO A 73 -4.61 1.48 -10.95
C PRO A 73 -5.70 2.37 -10.34
N ILE A 74 -5.47 2.81 -9.10
CA ILE A 74 -6.30 3.81 -8.43
C ILE A 74 -5.45 5.08 -8.35
N ASN A 75 -5.86 6.12 -9.07
CA ASN A 75 -5.25 7.44 -9.00
C ASN A 75 -6.08 8.34 -8.10
N ASP A 76 -5.40 9.25 -7.41
CA ASP A 76 -6.06 10.25 -6.58
C ASP A 76 -6.93 11.16 -7.44
N PRO A 77 -8.20 11.41 -7.06
CA PRO A 77 -9.12 12.21 -7.86
C PRO A 77 -8.73 13.68 -7.99
N LYS A 78 -7.77 14.19 -7.19
CA LYS A 78 -7.22 15.55 -7.33
C LYS A 78 -6.15 15.67 -8.42
N GLY A 79 -5.69 14.55 -8.97
CA GLY A 79 -4.70 14.51 -10.04
C GLY A 79 -5.29 14.19 -11.43
N PRO A 80 -4.44 14.12 -12.47
CA PRO A 80 -3.00 14.36 -12.40
C PRO A 80 -2.66 15.84 -12.16
N PHE A 81 -1.61 16.09 -11.39
CA PHE A 81 -1.06 17.42 -11.18
C PHE A 81 -0.09 17.75 -12.32
N PRO A 82 -0.16 18.94 -12.94
CA PRO A 82 0.85 19.33 -13.92
C PRO A 82 2.23 19.51 -13.24
N PHE A 83 3.33 19.40 -13.99
CA PHE A 83 4.68 19.52 -13.44
C PHE A 83 4.94 20.85 -12.71
N SER A 84 4.28 21.94 -13.09
CA SER A 84 4.36 23.24 -12.39
C SER A 84 3.74 23.23 -10.98
N LYS A 85 3.06 22.13 -10.61
CA LYS A 85 2.29 21.96 -9.37
C LYS A 85 2.81 20.84 -8.48
N VAL A 86 4.08 20.44 -8.65
CA VAL A 86 4.72 19.39 -7.83
C VAL A 86 4.64 19.70 -6.33
N VAL A 87 4.87 20.95 -5.90
CA VAL A 87 4.77 21.34 -4.49
C VAL A 87 3.35 21.13 -3.93
N ASP A 88 2.33 21.48 -4.71
CA ASP A 88 0.92 21.29 -4.32
C ASP A 88 0.58 19.79 -4.24
N ALA A 89 1.13 18.97 -5.14
CA ALA A 89 0.96 17.51 -5.14
C ALA A 89 1.56 16.84 -3.89
N PHE A 90 2.79 17.23 -3.50
CA PHE A 90 3.42 16.75 -2.27
C PHE A 90 2.67 17.23 -1.03
N SER A 91 2.25 18.49 -1.00
CA SER A 91 1.46 19.04 0.11
C SER A 91 0.15 18.26 0.31
N HIS A 92 -0.53 17.86 -0.77
CA HIS A 92 -1.71 16.99 -0.68
C HIS A 92 -1.38 15.60 -0.16
N LEU A 93 -0.29 14.98 -0.64
CA LEU A 93 0.16 13.66 -0.18
C LEU A 93 0.45 13.65 1.33
N GLU A 94 1.13 14.68 1.83
CA GLU A 94 1.51 14.84 3.24
C GLU A 94 0.30 14.99 4.18
N THR A 95 -0.87 15.37 3.67
CA THR A 95 -2.09 15.39 4.49
C THR A 95 -2.55 13.99 4.92
N GLY A 96 -2.03 12.93 4.29
CA GLY A 96 -2.46 11.54 4.52
C GLY A 96 -3.86 11.24 4.00
N ARG A 97 -4.47 12.14 3.19
CA ARG A 97 -5.84 12.00 2.67
C ARG A 97 -5.90 11.56 1.21
N ALA A 98 -4.76 11.17 0.63
CA ALA A 98 -4.73 10.71 -0.74
C ALA A 98 -5.44 9.36 -0.88
N ILE A 99 -6.21 9.19 -1.97
CA ILE A 99 -6.85 7.92 -2.31
C ILE A 99 -6.13 7.34 -3.53
N GLY A 100 -5.36 6.27 -3.33
CA GLY A 100 -4.54 5.71 -4.41
C GLY A 100 -3.23 6.48 -4.63
N LYS A 101 -2.85 6.73 -5.89
CA LYS A 101 -1.60 7.38 -6.27
C LYS A 101 -1.79 8.84 -6.67
N VAL A 102 -1.00 9.74 -6.09
CA VAL A 102 -0.84 11.12 -6.58
C VAL A 102 0.07 11.09 -7.81
N VAL A 103 -0.46 11.45 -8.97
CA VAL A 103 0.24 11.38 -10.27
C VAL A 103 0.61 12.79 -10.73
N ILE A 104 1.84 12.96 -11.23
CA ILE A 104 2.32 14.19 -11.86
C ILE A 104 2.43 13.94 -13.37
N TYR A 105 1.65 14.70 -14.15
CA TYR A 105 1.61 14.59 -15.61
C TYR A 105 0.94 15.83 -16.24
N PRO A 106 1.39 16.32 -17.41
CA PRO A 106 2.59 15.90 -18.14
C PRO A 106 3.87 16.42 -17.49
N ILE A 107 4.99 15.74 -17.77
CA ILE A 107 6.36 16.14 -17.39
C ILE A 107 7.06 16.65 -18.67
N PRO A 108 7.69 17.83 -18.66
CA PRO A 108 8.43 18.37 -19.81
C PRO A 108 9.63 17.52 -20.22
#